data_AF-A0AAW2HT09-F1
#
_entry.id   AF-A0AAW2HT09-F1
#
_cell.length_a   1.000
_cell.length_b   1.000
_cell.length_c   1.000
_cell.angle_alpha   90.00
_cell.angle_beta   90.00
_cell.angle_gamma   90.00
#
_symmetry.space_group_name_H-M   'P 1'
#
loop_
_entity.id
_entity.type
_entity.pdbx_description
1 polymer ?
#
loop_
_entity_poly.entity_id
_entity_poly.type
_entity_poly.pdbx_seq_one_letter_code
_entity_poly.pdbx_strand_id
1 'polypeptide(L)'
;MDIGFRVCVEKLSRLYQDLARIQRAYNDAAALGGANNEVAEAIQERMEAEMTRYLSLKAALTEPKSLDLTAKLHVTCSDWLIQVLLEPDDSPRPSYIMNSRRPLVFPLPERVPKTLTCLPEFVLENLVYFLPFIKGFYSNTLEENGSEFLETILSCIIVFMGSCNRIRNPHLRARLAECLESLLPHNEEEVIPNPNRLGTICREQLFKQHPHASKIIPSLLDVFVDIEMTGQSVQFEQKFNYRRPMYIVMDYLWGISQHREYFKELAKEAEQNMEAINPPLFLRFLNLLINDSVFLLDEALSNMAQLKTMQTARDSGEWAKLPPREREENEALFQHTRMIARFDNILGRWSIHTLEFLTSEITDIFSHPVMVDRIAAMLNYFLLNLVGPNKKNFKVKDKDEYDFKPDVFVMKICKIYINLKESDEFCLAVSQDGRSYSPNLFTQAEDVLARIHGGGLIADLKFVAEKVSRMAVQQKVEEEMLSDAPDEFLDPIMSTLMTDPVILPSSHVVIDRSTIARHLLSDQSDPFNRSPLTMDMVKPDDALRIRIESWMKRRKEKGASTSKD
;
A
#
# COMPACT_ATOMS: atom_id res chain seq x y z
N MET A 1 -18.89 -5.95 26.18
CA MET A 1 -18.25 -6.31 24.89
C MET A 1 -16.74 -6.40 25.07
N ASP A 2 -16.08 -5.32 25.47
CA ASP A 2 -14.62 -5.27 25.62
C ASP A 2 -14.01 -6.35 26.55
N ILE A 3 -14.45 -6.44 27.81
CA ILE A 3 -13.91 -7.44 28.76
C ILE A 3 -14.45 -8.87 28.56
N GLY A 4 -15.39 -9.07 27.63
CA GLY A 4 -16.10 -10.34 27.45
C GLY A 4 -15.91 -10.88 26.03
N PHE A 5 -16.76 -10.43 25.10
CA PHE A 5 -16.76 -10.86 23.71
C PHE A 5 -15.38 -10.73 23.06
N ARG A 6 -14.73 -9.56 23.15
CA ARG A 6 -13.38 -9.35 22.57
C ARG A 6 -12.36 -10.34 23.13
N VAL A 7 -12.30 -10.49 24.46
CA VAL A 7 -11.38 -11.44 25.12
C VAL A 7 -11.62 -12.88 24.64
N CYS A 8 -12.87 -13.27 24.44
CA CYS A 8 -13.21 -14.59 23.92
C CYS A 8 -12.81 -14.75 22.45
N VAL A 9 -13.00 -13.74 21.60
CA VAL A 9 -12.54 -13.74 20.20
C VAL A 9 -11.03 -13.84 20.12
N GLU A 10 -10.29 -13.06 20.92
CA GLU A 10 -8.83 -13.14 20.98
C GLU A 10 -8.33 -14.53 21.41
N LYS A 11 -8.98 -15.13 22.42
CA LYS A 11 -8.68 -16.50 22.84
C LYS A 11 -8.95 -17.51 21.73
N LEU A 12 -10.08 -17.38 21.03
CA LEU A 12 -10.43 -18.24 19.90
C LEU A 12 -9.36 -18.16 18.79
N SER A 13 -8.91 -16.96 18.44
CA SER A 13 -7.86 -16.75 17.44
C SER A 13 -6.52 -17.36 17.85
N ARG A 14 -6.12 -17.24 19.12
CA ARG A 14 -4.89 -17.89 19.64
C ARG A 14 -5.00 -19.41 19.58
N LEU A 15 -6.12 -19.97 20.01
CA LEU A 15 -6.37 -21.42 19.93
C LEU A 15 -6.28 -21.94 18.50
N TYR A 16 -6.81 -21.20 17.53
CA TYR A 16 -6.70 -21.58 16.11
C TYR A 16 -5.24 -21.63 15.62
N GLN A 17 -4.42 -20.64 16.00
CA GLN A 17 -3.00 -20.62 15.67
C GLN A 17 -2.23 -21.76 16.35
N ASP A 18 -2.52 -22.03 17.62
CA ASP A 18 -1.90 -23.12 18.37
C ASP A 18 -2.28 -24.49 17.80
N LEU A 19 -3.53 -24.70 17.40
CA LEU A 19 -3.98 -25.92 16.71
C LEU A 19 -3.20 -26.17 15.43
N ALA A 20 -2.96 -25.15 14.61
CA ALA A 20 -2.16 -25.28 13.38
C ALA A 20 -0.68 -25.61 13.67
N ARG A 21 -0.14 -25.20 14.82
CA ARG A 21 1.22 -25.57 15.27
C ARG A 21 1.25 -27.01 15.79
N ILE A 22 0.27 -27.39 16.61
CA ILE A 22 0.13 -28.74 17.17
C ILE A 22 -0.06 -29.76 16.04
N GLN A 23 -0.88 -29.44 15.03
CA GLN A 23 -1.10 -30.30 13.88
C GLN A 23 0.19 -30.55 13.07
N ARG A 24 1.03 -29.53 12.88
CA ARG A 24 2.35 -29.70 12.26
C ARG A 24 3.27 -30.59 13.10
N ALA A 25 3.36 -30.32 14.40
CA ALA A 25 4.16 -31.13 15.31
C ALA A 25 3.71 -32.60 15.34
N TYR A 26 2.40 -32.85 15.25
CA TYR A 26 1.84 -34.20 15.14
C TYR A 26 2.30 -34.89 13.86
N ASN A 27 2.18 -34.21 12.71
CA ASN A 27 2.61 -34.76 11.43
C ASN A 27 4.12 -35.08 11.41
N ASP A 28 4.95 -34.22 12.00
CA ASP A 28 6.39 -34.44 12.11
C ASP A 28 6.71 -35.65 13.02
N ALA A 29 6.03 -35.76 14.16
CA ALA A 29 6.19 -36.89 15.08
C ALA A 29 5.72 -38.22 14.46
N ALA A 30 4.63 -38.19 13.69
CA ALA A 30 4.10 -39.34 12.96
C ALA A 30 4.97 -39.76 11.77
N ALA A 31 5.69 -38.81 11.15
CA ALA A 31 6.65 -39.11 10.09
C ALA A 31 7.96 -39.72 10.61
N LEU A 32 8.38 -39.35 11.82
CA LEU A 32 9.62 -39.82 12.45
C LEU A 32 9.47 -41.14 13.21
N GLY A 33 8.30 -41.37 13.81
CA GLY A 33 7.99 -42.60 14.54
C GLY A 33 6.90 -43.38 13.82
N GLY A 34 7.19 -44.61 13.40
CA GLY A 34 6.17 -45.54 12.92
C GLY A 34 5.04 -45.76 13.96
N ALA A 35 3.97 -46.45 13.57
CA ALA A 35 2.63 -46.50 14.17
C ALA A 35 2.45 -46.59 15.72
N ASN A 36 3.50 -46.78 16.52
CA ASN A 36 3.47 -46.78 18.00
C ASN A 36 4.42 -45.70 18.56
N ASN A 37 4.14 -44.43 18.32
CA ASN A 37 4.92 -43.32 18.89
C ASN A 37 4.13 -42.68 20.04
N GLU A 38 4.48 -43.00 21.30
CA GLU A 38 3.87 -42.41 22.52
C GLU A 38 3.88 -40.87 22.49
N VAL A 39 4.87 -40.26 21.81
CA VAL A 39 4.95 -38.82 21.62
C VAL A 39 3.85 -38.30 20.69
N ALA A 40 3.55 -39.04 19.62
CA ALA A 40 2.47 -38.67 18.70
C ALA A 40 1.10 -38.81 19.37
N GLU A 41 0.89 -39.84 20.20
CA GLU A 41 -0.32 -40.00 21.01
C GLU A 41 -0.51 -38.83 21.99
N ALA A 42 0.55 -38.44 22.73
CA ALA A 42 0.47 -37.30 23.64
C ALA A 42 0.17 -35.97 22.92
N ILE A 43 0.71 -35.76 21.71
CA ILE A 43 0.39 -34.58 20.89
C ILE A 43 -1.06 -34.64 20.40
N GLN A 44 -1.56 -35.82 20.04
CA GLN A 44 -2.94 -36.02 19.63
C GLN A 44 -3.92 -35.70 20.76
N GLU A 45 -3.70 -36.21 21.97
CA GLU A 45 -4.54 -35.90 23.14
C GLU A 45 -4.59 -34.39 23.41
N ARG A 46 -3.43 -33.72 23.33
CA ARG A 46 -3.37 -32.25 23.45
C ARG A 46 -4.16 -31.55 22.33
N MET A 47 -4.06 -32.05 21.10
CA MET A 47 -4.81 -31.51 19.96
C MET A 47 -6.32 -31.63 20.17
N GLU A 48 -6.80 -32.79 20.64
CA GLU A 48 -8.21 -33.04 20.94
C GLU A 48 -8.73 -32.12 22.05
N ALA A 49 -7.94 -31.91 23.11
CA ALA A 49 -8.28 -31.00 24.19
C ALA A 49 -8.40 -29.53 23.70
N GLU A 50 -7.42 -29.04 22.93
CA GLU A 50 -7.48 -27.68 22.39
C GLU A 50 -8.57 -27.51 21.32
N MET A 51 -8.85 -28.55 20.52
CA MET A 51 -9.94 -28.55 19.54
C MET A 51 -11.29 -28.48 20.25
N THR A 52 -11.47 -29.23 21.34
CA THR A 52 -12.69 -29.17 22.17
C THR A 52 -12.92 -27.77 22.72
N ARG A 53 -11.86 -27.11 23.21
CA ARG A 53 -11.94 -25.71 23.69
C ARG A 53 -12.28 -24.74 22.57
N TYR A 54 -11.65 -24.89 21.41
CA TYR A 54 -11.92 -24.08 20.22
C TYR A 54 -13.38 -24.19 19.78
N LEU A 55 -13.89 -25.42 19.62
CA LEU A 55 -15.27 -25.67 19.21
C LEU A 55 -16.28 -25.17 20.24
N SER A 56 -16.00 -25.33 21.53
CA SER A 56 -16.86 -24.84 22.62
C SER A 56 -16.95 -23.31 22.63
N LEU A 57 -15.81 -22.62 22.50
CA LEU A 57 -15.77 -21.16 22.41
C LEU A 57 -16.46 -20.65 21.14
N LYS A 58 -16.21 -21.30 20.01
CA LYS A 58 -16.87 -20.97 18.74
C LYS A 58 -18.39 -21.08 18.90
N ALA A 59 -18.90 -22.21 19.38
CA ALA A 59 -20.33 -22.43 19.58
C ALA A 59 -20.98 -21.38 20.50
N ALA A 60 -20.30 -20.98 21.58
CA ALA A 60 -20.79 -19.96 22.49
C ALA A 60 -20.82 -18.56 21.86
N LEU A 61 -19.79 -18.20 21.09
CA LEU A 61 -19.68 -16.90 20.41
C LEU A 61 -20.63 -16.77 19.22
N THR A 62 -21.02 -17.90 18.63
CA THR A 62 -21.86 -17.96 17.43
C THR A 62 -23.28 -18.38 17.71
N GLU A 63 -23.73 -18.33 18.98
CA GLU A 63 -25.13 -18.56 19.32
C GLU A 63 -25.98 -17.47 18.65
N PRO A 64 -26.95 -17.83 17.78
CA PRO A 64 -27.62 -16.88 16.90
C PRO A 64 -28.25 -15.68 17.60
N LYS A 65 -28.92 -15.90 18.75
CA LYS A 65 -29.63 -14.83 19.46
C LYS A 65 -28.67 -13.84 20.12
N SER A 66 -27.61 -14.35 20.75
CA SER A 66 -26.53 -13.56 21.33
C SER A 66 -25.82 -12.74 20.25
N LEU A 67 -25.57 -13.35 19.09
CA LEU A 67 -24.90 -12.71 17.97
C LEU A 67 -25.75 -11.58 17.38
N ASP A 68 -27.05 -11.80 17.18
CA ASP A 68 -28.02 -10.77 16.74
C ASP A 68 -28.11 -9.59 17.72
N LEU A 69 -28.23 -9.86 19.02
CA LEU A 69 -28.25 -8.81 20.05
C LEU A 69 -26.93 -8.03 20.11
N THR A 70 -25.80 -8.72 19.91
CA THR A 70 -24.48 -8.10 19.84
C THR A 70 -24.37 -7.19 18.61
N ALA A 71 -24.83 -7.64 17.44
CA ALA A 71 -24.90 -6.82 16.22
C ALA A 71 -25.73 -5.55 16.42
N LYS A 72 -26.93 -5.68 16.99
CA LYS A 72 -27.80 -4.55 17.33
C LYS A 72 -27.12 -3.54 18.24
N LEU A 73 -26.39 -4.02 19.25
CA LEU A 73 -25.64 -3.16 20.17
C LEU A 73 -24.51 -2.42 19.43
N HIS A 74 -23.74 -3.10 18.58
CA HIS A 74 -22.69 -2.45 17.78
C HIS A 74 -23.21 -1.38 16.83
N VAL A 75 -24.32 -1.66 16.14
CA VAL A 75 -24.98 -0.69 15.24
C VAL A 75 -25.52 0.50 16.03
N THR A 76 -26.15 0.25 17.18
CA THR A 76 -26.66 1.31 18.05
C THR A 76 -25.53 2.17 18.60
N CYS A 77 -24.42 1.58 19.03
CA CYS A 77 -23.22 2.31 19.46
C CYS A 77 -22.62 3.13 18.30
N SER A 78 -22.63 2.60 17.08
CA SER A 78 -22.14 3.29 15.89
C SER A 78 -22.98 4.53 15.57
N ASP A 79 -24.31 4.40 15.52
CA ASP A 79 -25.22 5.54 15.34
C ASP A 79 -25.06 6.55 16.49
N TRP A 80 -25.00 6.07 17.73
CA TRP A 80 -24.81 6.93 18.90
C TRP A 80 -23.50 7.72 18.87
N LEU A 81 -22.38 7.13 18.46
CA LEU A 81 -21.11 7.83 18.32
C LEU A 81 -21.18 8.94 17.26
N ILE A 82 -21.80 8.67 16.11
CA ILE A 82 -22.04 9.68 15.07
C ILE A 82 -22.89 10.81 15.63
N GLN A 83 -23.96 10.45 16.33
CA GLN A 83 -24.87 11.39 16.96
C GLN A 83 -24.18 12.29 18.00
N VAL A 84 -23.29 11.73 18.85
CA VAL A 84 -22.44 12.51 19.79
C VAL A 84 -21.54 13.49 19.04
N LEU A 85 -20.95 13.08 17.91
CA LEU A 85 -20.15 13.98 17.07
C LEU A 85 -20.98 15.13 16.49
N LEU A 86 -22.22 14.87 16.09
CA LEU A 86 -23.14 15.85 15.48
C LEU A 86 -23.80 16.78 16.51
N GLU A 87 -23.45 16.70 17.79
CA GLU A 87 -23.99 17.59 18.81
C GLU A 87 -23.45 19.02 18.65
N PRO A 88 -24.31 20.03 18.38
CA PRO A 88 -23.84 21.38 18.06
C PRO A 88 -23.31 22.17 19.26
N ASP A 89 -23.64 21.76 20.49
CA ASP A 89 -23.37 22.55 21.69
C ASP A 89 -22.78 21.71 22.83
N ASP A 90 -21.61 22.16 23.30
CA ASP A 90 -20.83 21.56 24.40
C ASP A 90 -21.11 22.24 25.76
N SER A 91 -22.14 23.08 25.85
CA SER A 91 -22.51 23.68 27.12
C SER A 91 -22.83 22.57 28.13
N PRO A 92 -22.48 22.74 29.41
CA PRO A 92 -22.86 21.78 30.44
C PRO A 92 -24.37 21.64 30.47
N ARG A 93 -24.86 20.43 30.22
CA ARG A 93 -26.29 20.13 30.22
C ARG A 93 -26.62 19.21 31.40
N PRO A 94 -27.84 19.31 31.94
CA PRO A 94 -28.30 18.43 33.01
C PRO A 94 -28.43 16.97 32.55
N SER A 95 -28.51 16.72 31.23
CA SER A 95 -28.56 15.39 30.64
C SER A 95 -27.87 15.37 29.28
N TYR A 96 -27.14 14.29 28.99
CA TYR A 96 -26.53 13.99 27.69
C TYR A 96 -27.36 12.98 26.88
N ILE A 97 -28.61 12.72 27.30
CA ILE A 97 -29.54 11.89 26.54
C ILE A 97 -29.88 12.61 25.24
N MET A 98 -29.75 11.88 24.13
CA MET A 98 -30.07 12.44 22.83
C MET A 98 -31.57 12.39 22.57
N ASN A 99 -32.19 13.55 22.43
CA ASN A 99 -33.65 13.68 22.24
C ASN A 99 -34.08 13.70 20.78
N SER A 100 -33.13 13.87 19.84
CA SER A 100 -33.42 13.93 18.40
C SER A 100 -32.25 13.39 17.60
N ARG A 101 -32.52 12.52 16.63
CA ARG A 101 -31.53 12.05 15.66
C ARG A 101 -31.29 13.11 14.60
N ARG A 102 -30.02 13.44 14.33
CA ARG A 102 -29.61 14.42 13.32
C ARG A 102 -29.09 13.72 12.06
N PRO A 103 -29.36 14.26 10.86
CA PRO A 103 -28.84 13.70 9.62
C PRO A 103 -27.32 13.88 9.55
N LEU A 104 -26.63 12.83 9.09
CA LEU A 104 -25.20 12.91 8.78
C LEU A 104 -25.04 13.65 7.45
N VAL A 105 -24.33 14.78 7.46
CA VAL A 105 -24.08 15.61 6.27
C VAL A 105 -22.63 16.02 6.25
N PHE A 106 -21.97 15.90 5.09
CA PHE A 106 -20.61 16.36 4.88
C PHE A 106 -20.58 17.73 4.18
N PRO A 107 -19.57 18.59 4.40
CA PRO A 107 -18.43 18.39 5.31
C PRO A 107 -18.86 18.39 6.78
N LEU A 108 -18.15 17.59 7.59
CA LEU A 108 -18.43 17.50 9.03
C LEU A 108 -17.88 18.72 9.77
N PRO A 109 -18.42 19.05 10.96
CA PRO A 109 -17.89 20.14 11.77
C PRO A 109 -16.40 19.93 12.08
N GLU A 110 -15.57 20.97 11.92
CA GLU A 110 -14.16 20.93 12.33
C GLU A 110 -14.00 20.79 13.85
N ARG A 111 -14.98 21.30 14.60
CA ARG A 111 -15.06 21.17 16.05
C ARG A 111 -15.34 19.74 16.45
N VAL A 112 -14.54 19.23 17.38
CA VAL A 112 -14.76 17.94 18.04
C VAL A 112 -15.45 18.19 19.40
N PRO A 113 -16.68 17.68 19.62
CA PRO A 113 -17.38 17.86 20.89
C PRO A 113 -16.58 17.34 22.08
N LYS A 114 -16.61 18.06 23.21
CA LYS A 114 -15.90 17.65 24.43
C LYS A 114 -16.36 16.29 24.92
N THR A 115 -17.65 16.00 24.77
CA THR A 115 -18.23 14.69 25.13
C THR A 115 -17.52 13.55 24.40
N LEU A 116 -17.24 13.71 23.10
CA LEU A 116 -16.51 12.70 22.32
C LEU A 116 -15.10 12.47 22.85
N THR A 117 -14.41 13.53 23.28
CA THR A 117 -13.04 13.42 23.83
C THR A 117 -12.97 12.69 25.18
N CYS A 118 -14.10 12.54 25.88
CA CYS A 118 -14.19 11.79 27.14
C CYS A 118 -14.59 10.33 26.92
N LEU A 119 -14.96 9.93 25.70
CA LEU A 119 -15.39 8.56 25.43
C LEU A 119 -14.17 7.63 25.35
N PRO A 120 -14.21 6.48 26.05
CA PRO A 120 -13.17 5.48 25.92
C PRO A 120 -13.10 4.91 24.50
N GLU A 121 -11.89 4.78 23.97
CA GLU A 121 -11.65 4.25 22.62
C GLU A 121 -12.24 2.84 22.41
N PHE A 122 -12.31 2.03 23.47
CA PHE A 122 -12.83 0.66 23.40
C PHE A 122 -14.27 0.61 22.87
N VAL A 123 -15.06 1.69 23.01
CA VAL A 123 -16.44 1.75 22.51
C VAL A 123 -16.45 1.54 21.00
N LEU A 124 -15.53 2.19 20.28
CA LEU A 124 -15.34 2.06 18.85
C LEU A 124 -14.49 0.81 18.50
N GLU A 125 -13.46 0.53 19.30
CA GLU A 125 -12.59 -0.63 19.13
C GLU A 125 -13.35 -1.96 19.15
N ASN A 126 -14.47 -2.05 19.87
CA ASN A 126 -15.33 -3.22 19.85
C ASN A 126 -15.73 -3.64 18.41
N LEU A 127 -15.89 -2.70 17.46
CA LEU A 127 -16.16 -3.01 16.05
C LEU A 127 -15.00 -3.74 15.36
N VAL A 128 -13.77 -3.39 15.72
CA VAL A 128 -12.52 -3.95 15.17
C VAL A 128 -12.41 -5.45 15.41
N TYR A 129 -13.01 -5.95 16.48
CA TYR A 129 -13.03 -7.38 16.79
C TYR A 129 -14.29 -8.06 16.26
N PHE A 130 -15.41 -7.35 16.26
CA PHE A 130 -16.70 -7.89 15.86
C PHE A 130 -16.79 -8.13 14.34
N LEU A 131 -16.41 -7.16 13.51
CA LEU A 131 -16.60 -7.24 12.06
C LEU A 131 -15.75 -8.35 11.39
N PRO A 132 -14.44 -8.46 11.68
CA PRO A 132 -13.66 -9.57 11.14
C PRO A 132 -14.14 -10.94 11.64
N PHE A 133 -14.60 -10.99 12.90
CA PHE A 133 -15.16 -12.22 13.48
C PHE A 133 -16.41 -12.69 12.73
N ILE A 134 -17.40 -11.81 12.53
CA ILE A 134 -18.62 -12.22 11.81
C ILE A 134 -18.33 -12.52 10.34
N LYS A 135 -17.39 -11.83 9.69
CA LYS A 135 -16.97 -12.17 8.32
C LYS A 135 -16.44 -13.60 8.23
N GLY A 136 -15.61 -14.02 9.19
CA GLY A 136 -15.01 -15.35 9.19
C GLY A 136 -15.95 -16.50 9.58
N PHE A 137 -17.04 -16.24 10.31
CA PHE A 137 -17.89 -17.30 10.87
C PHE A 137 -19.38 -17.21 10.48
N TYR A 138 -19.97 -16.02 10.44
CA TYR A 138 -21.41 -15.79 10.23
C TYR A 138 -21.65 -14.46 9.52
N SER A 139 -21.35 -14.44 8.23
CA SER A 139 -21.30 -13.19 7.48
C SER A 139 -22.67 -12.63 7.08
N ASN A 140 -23.77 -13.18 7.60
CA ASN A 140 -25.15 -12.76 7.31
C ASN A 140 -25.80 -11.99 8.46
N THR A 141 -25.17 -11.94 9.63
CA THR A 141 -25.79 -11.36 10.84
C THR A 141 -26.23 -9.91 10.66
N LEU A 142 -25.49 -9.12 9.87
CA LEU A 142 -25.83 -7.72 9.62
C LEU A 142 -26.94 -7.60 8.56
N GLU A 143 -26.87 -8.45 7.54
CA GLU A 143 -27.76 -8.46 6.38
C GLU A 143 -29.18 -8.90 6.75
N GLU A 144 -29.30 -9.87 7.65
CA GLU A 144 -30.59 -10.36 8.17
C GLU A 144 -31.36 -9.27 8.92
N ASN A 145 -30.67 -8.26 9.44
CA ASN A 145 -31.27 -7.11 10.13
C ASN A 145 -31.62 -5.93 9.18
N GLY A 146 -31.25 -6.02 7.90
CA GLY A 146 -31.53 -5.00 6.88
C GLY A 146 -30.33 -4.13 6.49
N SER A 147 -30.45 -3.39 5.38
CA SER A 147 -29.36 -2.58 4.82
C SER A 147 -28.92 -1.43 5.74
N GLU A 148 -29.84 -0.90 6.56
CA GLU A 148 -29.57 0.19 7.50
C GLU A 148 -28.45 -0.13 8.50
N PHE A 149 -28.27 -1.41 8.87
CA PHE A 149 -27.22 -1.85 9.78
C PHE A 149 -25.84 -1.68 9.15
N LEU A 150 -25.69 -2.15 7.91
CA LEU A 150 -24.47 -2.00 7.13
C LEU A 150 -24.18 -0.52 6.84
N GLU A 151 -25.19 0.25 6.47
CA GLU A 151 -25.07 1.69 6.19
C GLU A 151 -24.59 2.47 7.43
N THR A 152 -25.15 2.17 8.60
CA THR A 152 -24.77 2.81 9.87
C THR A 152 -23.33 2.49 10.24
N ILE A 153 -22.91 1.23 10.09
CA ILE A 153 -21.54 0.81 10.37
C ILE A 153 -20.56 1.47 9.40
N LEU A 154 -20.87 1.48 8.10
CA LEU A 154 -20.03 2.14 7.09
C LEU A 154 -19.93 3.64 7.35
N SER A 155 -21.04 4.30 7.70
CA SER A 155 -21.04 5.70 8.11
C SER A 155 -20.12 5.95 9.31
N CYS A 156 -20.16 5.08 10.32
CA CYS A 156 -19.30 5.17 11.50
C CYS A 156 -17.82 5.02 11.12
N ILE A 157 -17.49 4.05 10.28
CA ILE A 157 -16.12 3.84 9.78
C ILE A 157 -15.63 5.08 9.04
N ILE A 158 -16.37 5.58 8.04
CA ILE A 158 -15.98 6.78 7.27
C ILE A 158 -15.77 7.98 8.19
N VAL A 159 -16.67 8.18 9.16
CA VAL A 159 -16.58 9.27 10.13
C VAL A 159 -15.28 9.14 10.93
N PHE A 160 -15.03 8.03 11.62
CA PHE A 160 -13.92 8.00 12.58
C PHE A 160 -12.56 7.62 11.99
N MET A 161 -12.52 6.95 10.85
CA MET A 161 -11.29 6.50 10.17
C MET A 161 -10.48 7.70 9.65
N GLY A 162 -11.08 8.57 8.84
CA GLY A 162 -10.35 9.62 8.10
C GLY A 162 -9.97 10.87 8.90
N SER A 163 -9.90 10.85 10.23
CA SER A 163 -9.66 12.10 10.99
C SER A 163 -8.98 11.91 12.34
N CYS A 164 -7.71 12.32 12.38
CA CYS A 164 -6.89 12.38 13.60
C CYS A 164 -7.45 13.30 14.70
N ASN A 165 -8.26 14.29 14.34
CA ASN A 165 -8.93 15.17 15.31
C ASN A 165 -10.00 14.44 16.13
N ARG A 166 -10.70 13.47 15.51
CA ARG A 166 -11.84 12.75 16.10
C ARG A 166 -11.38 11.51 16.84
N ILE A 167 -10.44 10.76 16.25
CA ILE A 167 -9.74 9.65 16.91
C ILE A 167 -8.24 9.92 16.82
N ARG A 168 -7.63 10.23 17.96
CA ARG A 168 -6.19 10.53 18.00
C ARG A 168 -5.33 9.29 17.78
N ASN A 169 -5.78 8.13 18.26
CA ASN A 169 -5.06 6.86 18.13
C ASN A 169 -4.99 6.40 16.66
N PRO A 170 -3.81 6.42 16.03
CA PRO A 170 -3.65 6.04 14.63
C PRO A 170 -3.85 4.54 14.41
N HIS A 171 -3.52 3.70 15.39
CA HIS A 171 -3.70 2.25 15.31
C HIS A 171 -5.17 1.88 15.23
N LEU A 172 -6.01 2.53 16.04
CA LEU A 172 -7.45 2.32 15.99
C LEU A 172 -8.00 2.73 14.61
N ARG A 173 -7.61 3.90 14.09
CA ARG A 173 -8.02 4.34 12.74
C ARG A 173 -7.58 3.37 11.66
N ALA A 174 -6.35 2.85 11.75
CA ALA A 174 -5.85 1.83 10.84
C ALA A 174 -6.62 0.50 10.93
N ARG A 175 -7.03 0.08 12.13
CA ARG A 175 -7.90 -1.08 12.34
C ARG A 175 -9.34 -0.85 11.85
N LEU A 176 -9.81 0.39 11.72
CA LEU A 176 -11.08 0.69 11.04
C LEU A 176 -10.99 0.45 9.53
N ALA A 177 -9.80 0.50 8.92
CA ALA A 177 -9.64 0.09 7.52
C ALA A 177 -9.83 -1.43 7.34
N GLU A 178 -9.45 -2.24 8.35
CA GLU A 178 -9.78 -3.68 8.38
C GLU A 178 -11.27 -3.93 8.59
N CYS A 179 -11.94 -3.07 9.37
CA CYS A 179 -13.41 -3.09 9.46
C CYS A 179 -14.05 -2.81 8.10
N LEU A 180 -13.51 -1.86 7.34
CA LEU A 180 -13.98 -1.54 5.99
C LEU A 180 -13.80 -2.73 5.04
N GLU A 181 -12.65 -3.39 5.10
CA GLU A 181 -12.38 -4.64 4.37
C GLU A 181 -13.37 -5.75 4.76
N SER A 182 -13.78 -5.79 6.03
CA SER A 182 -14.76 -6.76 6.52
C SER A 182 -16.18 -6.54 5.97
N LEU A 183 -16.47 -5.36 5.44
CA LEU A 183 -17.76 -5.04 4.80
C LEU A 183 -17.79 -5.37 3.31
N LEU A 184 -16.66 -5.71 2.70
CA LEU A 184 -16.60 -6.10 1.28
C LEU A 184 -17.40 -7.39 1.03
N PRO A 185 -18.02 -7.55 -0.16
CA PRO A 185 -18.61 -8.83 -0.54
C PRO A 185 -17.56 -9.96 -0.51
N HIS A 186 -18.01 -11.19 -0.25
CA HIS A 186 -17.12 -12.35 -0.25
C HIS A 186 -16.64 -12.61 -1.68
N ASN A 187 -15.34 -12.81 -1.84
CA ASN A 187 -14.75 -13.15 -3.12
C ASN A 187 -15.19 -14.56 -3.55
N GLU A 188 -15.48 -14.75 -4.83
CA GLU A 188 -15.89 -16.06 -5.40
C GLU A 188 -14.81 -17.15 -5.23
N GLU A 189 -13.56 -16.78 -4.96
CA GLU A 189 -12.44 -17.68 -4.71
C GLU A 189 -12.42 -18.29 -3.30
N GLU A 190 -13.17 -17.72 -2.34
CA GLU A 190 -13.31 -18.30 -1.01
C GLU A 190 -14.31 -19.46 -1.10
N VAL A 191 -13.81 -20.70 -0.95
CA VAL A 191 -14.65 -21.90 -0.89
C VAL A 191 -15.45 -21.88 0.42
N ILE A 192 -16.55 -21.16 0.43
CA ILE A 192 -17.47 -21.07 1.56
C ILE A 192 -18.53 -22.17 1.39
N PRO A 193 -18.70 -23.09 2.36
CA PRO A 193 -19.85 -23.97 2.37
C PRO A 193 -21.13 -23.14 2.51
N ASN A 194 -22.01 -23.19 1.50
CA ASN A 194 -23.23 -22.38 1.31
C ASN A 194 -22.99 -20.88 1.00
N PRO A 195 -22.69 -20.51 -0.26
CA PRO A 195 -22.56 -19.11 -0.65
C PRO A 195 -23.90 -18.36 -0.50
N ASN A 196 -23.97 -17.43 0.45
CA ASN A 196 -25.14 -16.57 0.60
C ASN A 196 -25.12 -15.43 -0.41
N ARG A 197 -25.71 -15.66 -1.58
CA ARG A 197 -25.81 -14.68 -2.66
C ARG A 197 -26.49 -13.38 -2.24
N LEU A 198 -27.48 -13.43 -1.32
CA LEU A 198 -28.16 -12.22 -0.85
C LEU A 198 -27.23 -11.30 -0.08
N GLY A 199 -26.37 -11.86 0.78
CA GLY A 199 -25.44 -11.05 1.55
C GLY A 199 -24.35 -10.39 0.71
N THR A 200 -23.87 -11.08 -0.34
CA THR A 200 -22.99 -10.50 -1.36
C THR A 200 -23.65 -9.33 -2.06
N ILE A 201 -24.91 -9.48 -2.51
CA ILE A 201 -25.66 -8.41 -3.17
C ILE A 201 -25.86 -7.21 -2.23
N CYS A 202 -26.25 -7.43 -0.97
CA CYS A 202 -26.42 -6.36 0.01
C CYS A 202 -25.14 -5.54 0.20
N ARG A 203 -23.98 -6.21 0.33
CA ARG A 203 -22.68 -5.55 0.46
C ARG A 203 -22.26 -4.83 -0.82
N GLU A 204 -22.52 -5.39 -1.99
CA GLU A 204 -22.28 -4.65 -3.25
C GLU A 204 -23.13 -3.39 -3.35
N GLN A 205 -24.40 -3.47 -2.96
CA GLN A 205 -25.30 -2.30 -2.98
C GLN A 205 -24.88 -1.26 -1.95
N LEU A 206 -24.35 -1.68 -0.78
CA LEU A 206 -23.80 -0.76 0.22
C LEU A 206 -22.78 0.18 -0.43
N PHE A 207 -21.77 -0.32 -1.15
CA PHE A 207 -20.75 0.53 -1.75
C PHE A 207 -21.25 1.37 -2.94
N LYS A 208 -22.34 0.95 -3.62
CA LYS A 208 -22.92 1.68 -4.76
C LYS A 208 -23.92 2.75 -4.35
N GLN A 209 -24.69 2.51 -3.29
CA GLN A 209 -25.86 3.34 -2.93
C GLN A 209 -25.68 4.13 -1.63
N HIS A 210 -24.62 3.89 -0.85
CA HIS A 210 -24.42 4.59 0.41
C HIS A 210 -24.40 6.12 0.21
N PRO A 211 -25.16 6.91 0.99
CA PRO A 211 -25.29 8.36 0.81
C PRO A 211 -23.97 9.13 0.83
N HIS A 212 -22.95 8.57 1.47
CA HIS A 212 -21.62 9.17 1.61
C HIS A 212 -20.52 8.32 0.94
N ALA A 213 -20.84 7.58 -0.12
CA ALA A 213 -19.87 6.78 -0.88
C ALA A 213 -18.63 7.58 -1.31
N SER A 214 -18.81 8.87 -1.66
CA SER A 214 -17.72 9.79 -2.03
C SER A 214 -16.69 10.06 -0.93
N LYS A 215 -16.97 9.70 0.32
CA LYS A 215 -16.08 9.91 1.46
C LYS A 215 -15.26 8.68 1.83
N ILE A 216 -15.53 7.52 1.22
CA ILE A 216 -14.81 6.27 1.49
C ILE A 216 -13.35 6.39 1.08
N ILE A 217 -13.08 6.76 -0.18
CA ILE A 217 -11.72 6.87 -0.72
C ILE A 217 -10.91 7.93 0.01
N PRO A 218 -11.36 9.20 0.16
CA PRO A 218 -10.62 10.20 0.94
C PRO A 218 -10.25 9.70 2.35
N SER A 219 -11.22 9.12 3.07
CA SER A 219 -10.99 8.64 4.44
C SER A 219 -9.99 7.48 4.49
N LEU A 220 -9.99 6.61 3.48
CA LEU A 220 -9.05 5.49 3.37
C LEU A 220 -7.63 5.98 3.09
N LEU A 221 -7.49 6.91 2.14
CA LEU A 221 -6.20 7.50 1.79
C LEU A 221 -5.63 8.35 2.93
N ASP A 222 -6.47 9.08 3.68
CA ASP A 222 -6.04 9.83 4.87
C ASP A 222 -5.36 8.92 5.89
N VAL A 223 -5.97 7.77 6.20
CA VAL A 223 -5.35 6.82 7.14
C VAL A 223 -4.12 6.16 6.55
N PHE A 224 -4.10 5.84 5.25
CA PHE A 224 -2.92 5.30 4.58
C PHE A 224 -1.70 6.22 4.71
N VAL A 225 -1.95 7.53 4.64
CA VAL A 225 -0.90 8.56 4.77
C VAL A 225 -0.53 8.79 6.23
N ASP A 226 -1.50 8.88 7.12
CA ASP A 226 -1.28 9.22 8.53
C ASP A 226 -0.46 8.17 9.29
N ILE A 227 -0.58 6.88 8.94
CA ILE A 227 0.19 5.80 9.60
C ILE A 227 1.71 5.90 9.35
N GLU A 228 2.15 6.71 8.38
CA GLU A 228 3.58 6.95 8.15
C GLU A 228 4.18 7.90 9.20
N MET A 229 3.39 8.87 9.69
CA MET A 229 3.87 10.00 10.50
C MET A 229 3.88 9.72 12.01
N THR A 230 3.50 8.50 12.45
CA THR A 230 3.29 8.16 13.86
C THR A 230 4.58 7.75 14.57
N GLY A 231 5.62 8.60 14.45
CA GLY A 231 6.99 8.36 14.88
C GLY A 231 7.16 7.61 16.21
N GLN A 232 8.20 6.77 16.24
CA GLN A 232 8.75 6.01 17.39
C GLN A 232 7.87 4.91 18.02
N SER A 233 6.54 4.94 17.93
CA SER A 233 5.68 3.92 18.57
C SER A 233 5.25 2.77 17.63
N VAL A 234 5.39 2.93 16.32
CA VAL A 234 5.05 1.90 15.33
C VAL A 234 6.34 1.24 14.87
N GLN A 235 6.48 -0.09 15.08
CA GLN A 235 7.54 -0.83 14.40
C GLN A 235 7.38 -0.61 12.90
N PHE A 236 8.45 -0.25 12.20
CA PHE A 236 8.39 0.11 10.77
C PHE A 236 7.58 -0.91 9.94
N GLU A 237 7.69 -2.20 10.25
CA GLU A 237 6.98 -3.31 9.61
C GLU A 237 5.47 -3.34 9.92
N GLN A 238 5.04 -2.82 11.07
CA GLN A 238 3.64 -2.87 11.51
C GLN A 238 2.73 -2.03 10.60
N LYS A 239 3.24 -0.97 9.97
CA LYS A 239 2.46 -0.16 9.02
C LYS A 239 1.96 -0.98 7.83
N PHE A 240 2.75 -1.95 7.38
CA PHE A 240 2.42 -2.81 6.26
C PHE A 240 1.26 -3.77 6.57
N ASN A 241 1.15 -4.21 7.83
CA ASN A 241 -0.01 -4.98 8.28
C ASN A 241 -1.31 -4.17 8.17
N TYR A 242 -1.25 -2.86 8.47
CA TYR A 242 -2.38 -1.96 8.31
C TYR A 242 -2.70 -1.63 6.85
N ARG A 243 -1.70 -1.56 5.97
CA ARG A 243 -1.90 -1.30 4.54
C ARG A 243 -2.54 -2.46 3.79
N ARG A 244 -2.30 -3.71 4.22
CA ARG A 244 -2.87 -4.91 3.58
C ARG A 244 -4.38 -4.82 3.34
N PRO A 245 -5.25 -4.58 4.35
CA PRO A 245 -6.69 -4.45 4.11
C PRO A 245 -7.03 -3.24 3.23
N MET A 246 -6.25 -2.16 3.28
CA MET A 246 -6.47 -0.97 2.46
C MET A 246 -6.29 -1.28 0.96
N TYR A 247 -5.28 -2.06 0.60
CA TYR A 247 -5.07 -2.49 -0.80
C TYR A 247 -6.26 -3.29 -1.34
N ILE A 248 -6.79 -4.22 -0.53
CA ILE A 248 -7.96 -5.04 -0.90
C ILE A 248 -9.19 -4.15 -1.12
N VAL A 249 -9.42 -3.19 -0.22
CA VAL A 249 -10.53 -2.22 -0.36
C VAL A 249 -10.35 -1.36 -1.60
N MET A 250 -9.15 -0.82 -1.85
CA MET A 250 -8.91 0.02 -3.04
C MET A 250 -9.14 -0.75 -4.34
N ASP A 251 -8.68 -2.00 -4.41
CA ASP A 251 -8.89 -2.87 -5.59
C ASP A 251 -10.38 -3.11 -5.86
N TYR A 252 -11.14 -3.47 -4.82
CA TYR A 252 -12.59 -3.65 -4.94
C TYR A 252 -13.30 -2.36 -5.39
N LEU A 253 -12.98 -1.23 -4.75
CA LEU A 253 -13.57 0.07 -5.07
C LEU A 253 -13.22 0.51 -6.50
N TRP A 254 -12.00 0.23 -6.97
CA TRP A 254 -11.60 0.50 -8.34
C TRP A 254 -12.44 -0.28 -9.37
N GLY A 255 -12.94 -1.46 -9.01
CA GLY A 255 -13.90 -2.21 -9.82
C GLY A 255 -15.23 -1.47 -10.08
N ILE A 256 -15.57 -0.47 -9.27
CA ILE A 256 -16.84 0.28 -9.33
C ILE A 256 -16.59 1.66 -9.98
N SER A 257 -17.22 1.92 -11.13
CA SER A 257 -17.00 3.15 -11.92
C SER A 257 -17.16 4.45 -11.12
N GLN A 258 -18.17 4.54 -10.25
CA GLN A 258 -18.39 5.73 -9.43
C GLN A 258 -17.22 6.02 -8.48
N HIS A 259 -16.61 4.97 -7.92
CA HIS A 259 -15.46 5.11 -7.03
C HIS A 259 -14.17 5.44 -7.78
N ARG A 260 -14.01 4.95 -9.03
CA ARG A 260 -12.92 5.41 -9.91
C ARG A 260 -12.97 6.91 -10.14
N GLU A 261 -14.15 7.49 -10.31
CA GLU A 261 -14.29 8.95 -10.46
C GLU A 261 -13.82 9.71 -9.20
N TYR A 262 -14.09 9.21 -7.99
CA TYR A 262 -13.57 9.84 -6.78
C TYR A 262 -12.03 9.79 -6.68
N PHE A 263 -11.40 8.71 -7.13
CA PHE A 263 -9.93 8.67 -7.25
C PHE A 263 -9.43 9.71 -8.25
N LYS A 264 -10.08 9.85 -9.41
CA LYS A 264 -9.71 10.85 -10.44
C LYS A 264 -9.90 12.28 -9.94
N GLU A 265 -10.97 12.56 -9.20
CA GLU A 265 -11.21 13.87 -8.59
C GLU A 265 -10.06 14.26 -7.65
N LEU A 266 -9.65 13.34 -6.77
CA LEU A 266 -8.51 13.56 -5.87
C LEU A 266 -7.17 13.70 -6.63
N ALA A 267 -6.99 12.94 -7.71
CA ALA A 267 -5.79 13.03 -8.54
C ALA A 267 -5.72 14.39 -9.27
N LYS A 268 -6.83 14.86 -9.82
CA LYS A 268 -6.94 16.16 -10.48
C LYS A 268 -6.74 17.31 -9.50
N GLU A 269 -7.29 17.21 -8.29
CA GLU A 269 -7.02 18.17 -7.23
C GLU A 269 -5.53 18.21 -6.90
N ALA A 270 -4.88 17.04 -6.82
CA ALA A 270 -3.45 16.96 -6.52
C ALA A 270 -2.57 17.56 -7.62
N GLU A 271 -2.89 17.27 -8.89
CA GLU A 271 -2.21 17.84 -10.05
C GLU A 271 -2.27 19.37 -10.07
N GLN A 272 -3.43 19.95 -9.74
CA GLN A 272 -3.62 21.40 -9.68
C GLN A 272 -2.87 22.06 -8.52
N ASN A 273 -2.45 21.29 -7.52
CA ASN A 273 -1.91 21.78 -6.25
C ASN A 273 -0.57 21.11 -5.90
N MET A 274 0.23 20.71 -6.89
CA MET A 274 1.51 19.99 -6.70
C MET A 274 2.51 20.72 -5.80
N GLU A 275 2.45 22.06 -5.76
CA GLU A 275 3.36 22.93 -4.99
C GLU A 275 2.68 23.57 -3.76
N ALA A 276 1.50 23.08 -3.36
CA ALA A 276 0.84 23.60 -2.17
C ALA A 276 1.69 23.38 -0.91
N ILE A 277 1.63 24.32 0.03
CA ILE A 277 2.36 24.27 1.32
C ILE A 277 2.13 22.93 2.02
N ASN A 278 0.87 22.48 2.02
CA ASN A 278 0.50 21.15 2.44
C ASN A 278 0.24 20.33 1.17
N PRO A 279 1.09 19.34 0.85
CA PRO A 279 0.89 18.52 -0.33
C PRO A 279 -0.50 17.85 -0.32
N PRO A 280 -1.22 17.85 -1.46
CA PRO A 280 -2.54 17.26 -1.55
C PRO A 280 -2.56 15.78 -1.13
N LEU A 281 -3.71 15.31 -0.62
CA LEU A 281 -3.84 13.96 -0.08
C LEU A 281 -3.39 12.88 -1.08
N PHE A 282 -3.84 12.98 -2.33
CA PHE A 282 -3.50 12.00 -3.35
C PHE A 282 -2.00 12.01 -3.71
N LEU A 283 -1.36 13.18 -3.74
CA LEU A 283 0.08 13.28 -3.97
C LEU A 283 0.88 12.65 -2.82
N ARG A 284 0.48 12.89 -1.56
CA ARG A 284 1.07 12.24 -0.38
C ARG A 284 0.89 10.73 -0.43
N PHE A 285 -0.31 10.26 -0.80
CA PHE A 285 -0.60 8.85 -0.98
C PHE A 285 0.30 8.21 -2.06
N LEU A 286 0.40 8.81 -3.25
CA LEU A 286 1.25 8.30 -4.33
C LEU A 286 2.72 8.27 -3.93
N ASN A 287 3.21 9.32 -3.26
CA ASN A 287 4.57 9.37 -2.75
C ASN A 287 4.89 8.18 -1.83
N LEU A 288 3.97 7.87 -0.90
CA LEU A 288 4.12 6.76 0.03
C LEU A 288 3.95 5.40 -0.65
N LEU A 289 3.02 5.29 -1.60
CA LEU A 289 2.82 4.07 -2.39
C LEU A 289 4.08 3.71 -3.20
N ILE A 290 4.75 4.71 -3.78
CA ILE A 290 6.02 4.50 -4.50
C ILE A 290 7.13 4.10 -3.53
N ASN A 291 7.25 4.78 -2.38
CA ASN A 291 8.25 4.43 -1.36
C ASN A 291 8.06 3.00 -0.86
N ASP A 292 6.82 2.60 -0.59
CA ASP A 292 6.46 1.24 -0.20
C ASP A 292 6.78 0.23 -1.29
N SER A 293 6.45 0.54 -2.54
CA SER A 293 6.74 -0.33 -3.67
C SER A 293 8.25 -0.56 -3.81
N VAL A 294 9.04 0.51 -3.71
CA VAL A 294 10.51 0.41 -3.76
C VAL A 294 11.01 -0.47 -2.62
N PHE A 295 10.60 -0.21 -1.39
CA PHE A 295 11.05 -0.97 -0.22
C PHE A 295 10.63 -2.44 -0.29
N LEU A 296 9.33 -2.72 -0.47
CA LEU A 296 8.77 -4.08 -0.40
C LEU A 296 9.30 -4.98 -1.50
N LEU A 297 9.44 -4.47 -2.73
CA LEU A 297 9.96 -5.29 -3.81
C LEU A 297 11.48 -5.52 -3.67
N ASP A 298 12.23 -4.55 -3.16
CA ASP A 298 13.66 -4.73 -2.93
C ASP A 298 13.94 -5.76 -1.82
N GLU A 299 13.24 -5.64 -0.68
CA GLU A 299 13.28 -6.63 0.40
C GLU A 299 12.81 -8.01 -0.08
N ALA A 300 11.71 -8.08 -0.83
CA ALA A 300 11.25 -9.32 -1.43
C ALA A 300 12.35 -9.98 -2.26
N LEU A 301 12.99 -9.26 -3.20
CA LEU A 301 14.05 -9.82 -4.04
C LEU A 301 15.28 -10.23 -3.23
N SER A 302 15.70 -9.41 -2.26
CA SER A 302 16.80 -9.70 -1.35
C SER A 302 16.55 -10.97 -0.54
N ASN A 303 15.38 -11.07 0.09
CA ASN A 303 14.95 -12.23 0.87
C ASN A 303 14.87 -13.49 0.00
N MET A 304 14.38 -13.40 -1.24
CA MET A 304 14.38 -14.53 -2.18
C MET A 304 15.80 -14.99 -2.56
N ALA A 305 16.76 -14.07 -2.72
CA ALA A 305 18.15 -14.42 -2.98
C ALA A 305 18.83 -15.05 -1.75
N GLN A 306 18.53 -14.56 -0.55
CA GLN A 306 19.01 -15.14 0.71
C GLN A 306 18.45 -16.56 0.90
N LEU A 307 17.14 -16.76 0.70
CA LEU A 307 16.49 -18.06 0.78
C LEU A 307 17.12 -19.08 -0.18
N LYS A 308 17.44 -18.67 -1.40
CA LYS A 308 18.13 -19.54 -2.35
C LYS A 308 19.50 -19.98 -1.84
N THR A 309 20.27 -19.06 -1.26
CA THR A 309 21.59 -19.35 -0.70
C THR A 309 21.48 -20.32 0.47
N MET A 310 20.57 -20.06 1.41
CA MET A 310 20.31 -20.91 2.56
C MET A 310 19.82 -22.31 2.13
N GLN A 311 18.89 -22.37 1.17
CA GLN A 311 18.39 -23.62 0.62
C GLN A 311 19.49 -24.43 -0.06
N THR A 312 20.40 -23.77 -0.79
CA THR A 312 21.53 -24.44 -1.44
C THR A 312 22.50 -25.03 -0.41
N ALA A 313 22.84 -24.29 0.65
CA ALA A 313 23.70 -24.77 1.74
C ALA A 313 23.04 -25.92 2.55
N ARG A 314 21.72 -25.85 2.73
CA ARG A 314 20.94 -26.93 3.35
C ARG A 314 20.99 -28.21 2.50
N ASP A 315 20.71 -28.09 1.20
CA ASP A 315 20.64 -29.21 0.26
C ASP A 315 22.02 -29.81 -0.07
N SER A 316 23.11 -29.01 -0.02
CA SER A 316 24.48 -29.49 -0.19
C SER A 316 24.99 -30.29 1.02
N GLY A 317 24.21 -30.35 2.10
CA GLY A 317 24.56 -31.02 3.35
C GLY A 317 25.56 -30.23 4.19
N GLU A 318 25.78 -28.94 3.93
CA GLU A 318 26.64 -28.10 4.77
C GLU A 318 26.10 -28.00 6.19
N TRP A 319 24.78 -27.83 6.35
CA TRP A 319 24.14 -27.75 7.67
C TRP A 319 24.25 -29.04 8.49
N ALA A 320 24.33 -30.20 7.80
CA ALA A 320 24.52 -31.49 8.45
C ALA A 320 25.92 -31.64 9.07
N LYS A 321 26.91 -30.85 8.60
CA LYS A 321 28.27 -30.82 9.14
C LYS A 321 28.41 -29.86 10.33
N LEU A 322 27.45 -28.98 10.55
CA LEU A 322 27.47 -28.01 11.65
C LEU A 322 27.07 -28.64 12.98
N PRO A 323 27.53 -28.07 14.12
CA PRO A 323 27.06 -28.43 15.45
C PRO A 323 25.52 -28.34 15.58
N PRO A 324 24.89 -29.16 16.45
CA PRO A 324 23.42 -29.17 16.58
C PRO A 324 22.79 -27.80 16.85
N ARG A 325 23.45 -26.97 17.66
CA ARG A 325 22.97 -25.62 17.99
C ARG A 325 22.97 -24.69 16.78
N GLU A 326 24.06 -24.62 16.03
CA GLU A 326 24.16 -23.78 14.82
C GLU A 326 23.19 -24.25 13.73
N ARG A 327 22.93 -25.56 13.66
CA ARG A 327 21.92 -26.13 12.77
C ARG A 327 20.51 -25.65 13.13
N GLU A 328 20.17 -25.68 14.42
CA GLU A 328 18.88 -25.20 14.91
C GLU A 328 18.71 -23.69 14.69
N GLU A 329 19.77 -22.90 14.93
CA GLU A 329 19.80 -21.46 14.66
C GLU A 329 19.60 -21.16 13.17
N ASN A 330 20.26 -21.90 12.27
CA ASN A 330 20.09 -21.75 10.82
C ASN A 330 18.70 -22.14 10.33
N GLU A 331 18.10 -23.21 10.89
CA GLU A 331 16.73 -23.59 10.56
C GLU A 331 15.72 -22.55 11.06
N ALA A 332 15.90 -22.02 12.29
CA ALA A 332 15.06 -20.95 12.82
C ALA A 332 15.15 -19.68 11.95
N LEU A 333 16.36 -19.30 11.54
CA LEU A 333 16.56 -18.17 10.62
C LEU A 333 15.89 -18.42 9.27
N PHE A 334 16.02 -19.62 8.70
CA PHE A 334 15.39 -19.98 7.43
C PHE A 334 13.86 -19.88 7.49
N GLN A 335 13.23 -20.36 8.57
CA GLN A 335 11.79 -20.24 8.77
C GLN A 335 11.35 -18.79 8.96
N HIS A 336 12.15 -17.99 9.66
CA HIS A 336 11.89 -16.56 9.84
C HIS A 336 11.97 -15.80 8.51
N THR A 337 13.07 -15.94 7.76
CA THR A 337 13.23 -15.32 6.43
C THR A 337 12.13 -15.77 5.47
N ARG A 338 11.70 -17.04 5.53
CA ARG A 338 10.56 -17.53 4.73
C ARG A 338 9.27 -16.75 5.01
N MET A 339 8.96 -16.50 6.28
CA MET A 339 7.75 -15.75 6.66
C MET A 339 7.80 -14.32 6.13
N ILE A 340 8.93 -13.64 6.31
CA ILE A 340 9.13 -12.26 5.86
C ILE A 340 9.06 -12.18 4.34
N ALA A 341 9.81 -13.03 3.63
CA ALA A 341 9.80 -13.07 2.17
C ALA A 341 8.37 -13.22 1.60
N ARG A 342 7.58 -14.12 2.19
CA ARG A 342 6.18 -14.30 1.79
C ARG A 342 5.35 -13.04 2.00
N PHE A 343 5.50 -12.41 3.15
CA PHE A 343 4.80 -11.17 3.48
C PHE A 343 5.15 -10.04 2.49
N ASP A 344 6.43 -9.83 2.23
CA ASP A 344 6.92 -8.80 1.29
C ASP A 344 6.44 -9.08 -0.14
N ASN A 345 6.48 -10.34 -0.58
CA ASN A 345 5.97 -10.73 -1.90
C ASN A 345 4.47 -10.43 -2.06
N ILE A 346 3.66 -10.73 -1.04
CA ILE A 346 2.22 -10.46 -1.06
C ILE A 346 1.98 -8.95 -1.17
N LEU A 347 2.64 -8.15 -0.33
CA LEU A 347 2.41 -6.71 -0.30
C LEU A 347 3.03 -5.99 -1.48
N GLY A 348 4.22 -6.36 -1.93
CA GLY A 348 4.81 -5.85 -3.16
C GLY A 348 3.90 -6.10 -4.35
N ARG A 349 3.25 -7.28 -4.42
CA ARG A 349 2.26 -7.57 -5.47
C ARG A 349 1.05 -6.65 -5.39
N TRP A 350 0.51 -6.41 -4.19
CA TRP A 350 -0.59 -5.45 -3.99
C TRP A 350 -0.21 -4.02 -4.35
N SER A 351 1.00 -3.59 -3.99
CA SER A 351 1.51 -2.25 -4.26
C SER A 351 1.65 -1.98 -5.76
N ILE A 352 2.29 -2.90 -6.49
CA ILE A 352 2.41 -2.82 -7.95
C ILE A 352 1.07 -2.96 -8.65
N HIS A 353 0.17 -3.81 -8.14
CA HIS A 353 -1.20 -3.92 -8.65
C HIS A 353 -1.96 -2.59 -8.49
N THR A 354 -1.79 -1.92 -7.36
CA THR A 354 -2.38 -0.60 -7.10
C THR A 354 -1.87 0.44 -8.10
N LEU A 355 -0.57 0.48 -8.35
CA LEU A 355 0.01 1.35 -9.38
C LEU A 355 -0.49 1.00 -10.79
N GLU A 356 -0.63 -0.28 -11.12
CA GLU A 356 -1.14 -0.73 -12.42
C GLU A 356 -2.56 -0.23 -12.68
N PHE A 357 -3.48 -0.42 -11.74
CA PHE A 357 -4.84 0.04 -11.98
C PHE A 357 -4.95 1.56 -11.92
N LEU A 358 -4.22 2.26 -11.04
CA LEU A 358 -4.27 3.72 -10.98
C LEU A 358 -3.80 4.33 -12.31
N THR A 359 -2.66 3.84 -12.84
CA THR A 359 -2.11 4.32 -14.10
C THR A 359 -2.98 4.02 -15.31
N SER A 360 -3.92 3.07 -15.22
CA SER A 360 -4.82 2.73 -16.34
C SER A 360 -5.81 3.85 -16.69
N GLU A 361 -6.17 4.72 -15.74
CA GLU A 361 -7.10 5.83 -15.97
C GLU A 361 -6.60 7.18 -15.42
N ILE A 362 -5.51 7.21 -14.64
CA ILE A 362 -4.90 8.42 -14.09
C ILE A 362 -3.44 8.43 -14.53
N THR A 363 -3.09 9.27 -15.52
CA THR A 363 -1.74 9.28 -16.14
C THR A 363 -0.95 10.55 -15.84
N ASP A 364 -1.65 11.69 -15.74
CA ASP A 364 -1.03 13.01 -15.80
C ASP A 364 -0.14 13.29 -14.58
N ILE A 365 -0.64 12.98 -13.38
CA ILE A 365 0.13 13.13 -12.13
C ILE A 365 1.38 12.22 -12.06
N PHE A 366 1.34 11.04 -12.69
CA PHE A 366 2.49 10.13 -12.77
C PHE A 366 3.55 10.65 -13.76
N SER A 367 3.13 11.44 -14.73
CA SER A 367 4.00 12.06 -15.74
C SER A 367 4.53 13.44 -15.32
N HIS A 368 4.05 13.98 -14.21
CA HIS A 368 4.47 15.28 -13.72
C HIS A 368 5.95 15.29 -13.32
N PRO A 369 6.74 16.36 -13.61
CA PRO A 369 8.19 16.43 -13.35
C PRO A 369 8.62 16.05 -11.92
N VAL A 370 7.80 16.39 -10.92
CA VAL A 370 8.05 16.05 -9.50
C VAL A 370 8.08 14.53 -9.26
N MET A 371 7.29 13.75 -10.01
CA MET A 371 7.03 12.32 -9.77
C MET A 371 7.65 11.40 -10.82
N VAL A 372 7.74 11.85 -12.08
CA VAL A 372 8.02 11.01 -13.25
C VAL A 372 9.34 10.23 -13.14
N ASP A 373 10.42 10.88 -12.72
CA ASP A 373 11.74 10.23 -12.56
C ASP A 373 11.71 9.08 -11.56
N ARG A 374 10.95 9.24 -10.47
CA ARG A 374 10.86 8.22 -9.42
C ARG A 374 10.12 7.00 -9.90
N ILE A 375 9.05 7.20 -10.66
CA ILE A 375 8.26 6.11 -11.23
C ILE A 375 9.10 5.39 -12.29
N ALA A 376 9.75 6.14 -13.19
CA ALA A 376 10.62 5.59 -14.22
C ALA A 376 11.78 4.77 -13.62
N ALA A 377 12.52 5.34 -12.66
CA ALA A 377 13.63 4.66 -11.99
C ALA A 377 13.17 3.40 -11.24
N MET A 378 12.05 3.47 -10.52
CA MET A 378 11.47 2.31 -9.84
C MET A 378 11.10 1.19 -10.82
N LEU A 379 10.39 1.52 -11.90
CA LEU A 379 9.96 0.54 -12.89
C LEU A 379 11.15 -0.07 -13.63
N ASN A 380 12.17 0.72 -13.98
CA ASN A 380 13.36 0.23 -14.67
C ASN A 380 14.16 -0.71 -13.76
N TYR A 381 14.38 -0.33 -12.51
CA TYR A 381 15.08 -1.14 -11.51
C TYR A 381 14.45 -2.53 -11.34
N PHE A 382 13.13 -2.57 -11.13
CA PHE A 382 12.44 -3.85 -10.94
C PHE A 382 12.34 -4.66 -12.22
N LEU A 383 12.09 -4.03 -13.37
CA LEU A 383 12.08 -4.74 -14.63
C LEU A 383 13.45 -5.39 -14.88
N LEU A 384 14.54 -4.65 -14.70
CA LEU A 384 15.91 -5.16 -14.88
C LEU A 384 16.20 -6.37 -13.98
N ASN A 385 15.84 -6.31 -12.70
CA ASN A 385 16.07 -7.42 -11.79
C ASN A 385 15.26 -8.67 -12.18
N LEU A 386 14.03 -8.50 -12.67
CA LEU A 386 13.15 -9.62 -13.03
C LEU A 386 13.45 -10.24 -14.40
N VAL A 387 13.88 -9.44 -15.38
CA VAL A 387 14.10 -9.92 -16.77
C VAL A 387 15.57 -10.07 -17.15
N GLY A 388 16.45 -9.36 -16.44
CA GLY A 388 17.89 -9.29 -16.69
C GLY A 388 18.69 -10.48 -16.15
N PRO A 389 20.01 -10.30 -15.95
CA PRO A 389 20.91 -11.39 -15.53
C PRO A 389 20.58 -11.91 -14.12
N ASN A 390 20.11 -11.03 -13.24
CA ASN A 390 19.80 -11.33 -11.84
C ASN A 390 18.61 -12.28 -11.65
N LYS A 391 17.76 -12.48 -12.67
CA LYS A 391 16.55 -13.33 -12.54
C LYS A 391 16.83 -14.76 -12.08
N LYS A 392 18.04 -15.27 -12.34
CA LYS A 392 18.47 -16.61 -11.88
C LYS A 392 18.68 -16.66 -10.36
N ASN A 393 18.93 -15.53 -9.71
CA ASN A 393 19.19 -15.43 -8.27
C ASN A 393 17.93 -15.68 -7.44
N PHE A 394 16.74 -15.52 -8.03
CA PHE A 394 15.45 -15.69 -7.35
C PHE A 394 14.79 -17.04 -7.62
N LYS A 395 15.50 -17.97 -8.27
CA LYS A 395 15.00 -19.33 -8.53
C LYS A 395 15.17 -20.21 -7.30
N VAL A 396 14.19 -20.18 -6.41
CA VAL A 396 14.02 -21.11 -5.27
C VAL A 396 13.15 -22.31 -5.66
N LYS A 397 13.24 -23.42 -4.92
CA LYS A 397 12.23 -24.50 -5.01
C LYS A 397 10.94 -24.04 -4.32
N ASP A 398 9.80 -24.61 -4.68
CA ASP A 398 8.50 -24.36 -4.03
C ASP A 398 8.08 -22.88 -3.97
N LYS A 399 8.13 -22.21 -5.13
CA LYS A 399 7.82 -20.77 -5.27
C LYS A 399 6.47 -20.35 -4.70
N ASP A 400 5.48 -21.24 -4.78
CA ASP A 400 4.13 -20.98 -4.30
C ASP A 400 4.09 -20.78 -2.78
N GLU A 401 5.00 -21.40 -2.04
CA GLU A 401 5.05 -21.25 -0.59
C GLU A 401 5.47 -19.84 -0.14
N TYR A 402 6.22 -19.15 -1.00
CA TYR A 402 6.67 -17.78 -0.77
C TYR A 402 5.76 -16.74 -1.42
N ASP A 403 4.65 -17.15 -2.07
CA ASP A 403 3.79 -16.26 -2.86
C ASP A 403 4.56 -15.43 -3.92
N PHE A 404 5.74 -15.91 -4.36
CA PHE A 404 6.59 -15.20 -5.31
C PHE A 404 6.17 -15.49 -6.76
N LYS A 405 5.46 -14.54 -7.36
CA LYS A 405 4.89 -14.62 -8.73
C LYS A 405 5.57 -13.64 -9.70
N PRO A 406 6.83 -13.90 -10.11
CA PRO A 406 7.62 -12.97 -10.94
C PRO A 406 7.00 -12.72 -12.32
N ASP A 407 6.26 -13.69 -12.86
CA ASP A 407 5.44 -13.56 -14.05
C ASP A 407 4.39 -12.47 -13.91
N VAL A 408 3.63 -12.48 -12.82
CA VAL A 408 2.62 -11.47 -12.52
C VAL A 408 3.26 -10.09 -12.34
N PHE A 409 4.41 -10.01 -11.64
CA PHE A 409 5.14 -8.75 -11.49
C PHE A 409 5.56 -8.16 -12.85
N VAL A 410 6.19 -8.97 -13.71
CA VAL A 410 6.63 -8.51 -15.04
C VAL A 410 5.44 -8.04 -15.86
N MET A 411 4.33 -8.78 -15.87
CA MET A 411 3.12 -8.36 -16.59
C MET A 411 2.59 -7.01 -16.11
N LYS A 412 2.47 -6.81 -14.79
CA LYS A 412 1.95 -5.56 -14.21
C LYS A 412 2.88 -4.38 -14.46
N ILE A 413 4.19 -4.58 -14.29
CA ILE A 413 5.19 -3.55 -14.58
C ILE A 413 5.12 -3.15 -16.07
N CYS A 414 5.06 -4.12 -16.99
CA CYS A 414 4.92 -3.84 -18.43
C CYS A 414 3.61 -3.09 -18.74
N LYS A 415 2.50 -3.43 -18.08
CA LYS A 415 1.26 -2.67 -18.23
C LYS A 415 1.38 -1.23 -17.76
N ILE A 416 2.08 -0.96 -16.65
CA ILE A 416 2.32 0.42 -16.20
C ILE A 416 3.07 1.22 -17.27
N TYR A 417 4.12 0.65 -17.88
CA TYR A 417 4.80 1.29 -19.02
C TYR A 417 3.85 1.59 -20.17
N ILE A 418 2.97 0.63 -20.51
CA ILE A 418 2.01 0.77 -21.61
C ILE A 418 0.96 1.84 -21.29
N ASN A 419 0.49 1.92 -20.04
CA ASN A 419 -0.48 2.92 -19.60
C ASN A 419 0.09 4.35 -19.71
N LEU A 420 1.39 4.52 -19.43
CA LEU A 420 2.07 5.81 -19.45
C LEU A 420 2.77 6.13 -20.78
N LYS A 421 2.61 5.29 -21.81
CA LYS A 421 3.36 5.38 -23.08
C LYS A 421 3.13 6.67 -23.88
N GLU A 422 1.97 7.30 -23.71
CA GLU A 422 1.61 8.51 -24.42
C GLU A 422 2.39 9.73 -23.91
N SER A 423 2.82 9.72 -22.65
CA SER A 423 3.62 10.78 -22.03
C SER A 423 5.06 10.77 -22.55
N ASP A 424 5.48 11.88 -23.16
CA ASP A 424 6.85 12.07 -23.62
C ASP A 424 7.79 12.24 -22.41
N GLU A 425 7.35 12.96 -21.38
CA GLU A 425 8.07 13.14 -20.12
C GLU A 425 8.39 11.80 -19.46
N PHE A 426 7.43 10.88 -19.43
CA PHE A 426 7.65 9.54 -18.89
C PHE A 426 8.64 8.74 -19.75
N CYS A 427 8.47 8.71 -21.07
CA CYS A 427 9.39 7.99 -21.95
C CYS A 427 10.83 8.55 -21.85
N LEU A 428 10.97 9.86 -21.70
CA LEU A 428 12.26 10.53 -21.49
C LEU A 428 12.89 10.13 -20.15
N ALA A 429 12.13 10.18 -19.05
CA ALA A 429 12.59 9.79 -17.72
C ALA A 429 13.04 8.31 -17.70
N VAL A 430 12.34 7.44 -18.43
CA VAL A 430 12.72 6.03 -18.59
C VAL A 430 14.08 5.89 -19.28
N SER A 431 14.35 6.65 -20.35
CA SER A 431 15.66 6.63 -21.01
C SER A 431 16.77 7.27 -20.18
N GLN A 432 16.43 8.20 -19.29
CA GLN A 432 17.36 8.96 -18.44
C GLN A 432 17.93 8.15 -17.28
N ASP A 433 17.27 7.08 -16.86
CA ASP A 433 17.75 6.26 -15.76
C ASP A 433 18.97 5.41 -16.17
N GLY A 434 20.16 6.01 -16.12
CA GLY A 434 21.42 5.36 -16.42
C GLY A 434 21.80 4.21 -15.47
N ARG A 435 21.05 3.99 -14.38
CA ARG A 435 21.30 2.88 -13.44
C ARG A 435 20.71 1.57 -13.93
N SER A 436 19.50 1.62 -14.49
CA SER A 436 18.73 0.40 -14.79
C SER A 436 18.27 0.29 -16.25
N TYR A 437 18.08 1.41 -16.96
CA TYR A 437 17.72 1.35 -18.36
C TYR A 437 18.88 0.88 -19.23
N SER A 438 18.55 0.04 -20.21
CA SER A 438 19.44 -0.29 -21.33
C SER A 438 18.61 -0.57 -22.58
N PRO A 439 19.17 -0.41 -23.80
CA PRO A 439 18.44 -0.72 -25.04
C PRO A 439 17.89 -2.15 -25.11
N ASN A 440 18.50 -3.08 -24.37
CA ASN A 440 18.10 -4.48 -24.33
C ASN A 440 17.04 -4.78 -23.25
N LEU A 441 16.72 -3.84 -22.35
CA LEU A 441 15.81 -4.09 -21.23
C LEU A 441 14.43 -4.54 -21.70
N PHE A 442 13.85 -3.81 -22.65
CA PHE A 442 12.54 -4.13 -23.21
C PHE A 442 12.57 -5.40 -24.05
N THR A 443 13.63 -5.65 -24.82
CA THR A 443 13.81 -6.92 -25.55
C THR A 443 13.82 -8.13 -24.61
N GLN A 444 14.52 -8.01 -23.46
CA GLN A 444 14.52 -9.07 -22.44
C GLN A 444 13.15 -9.25 -21.79
N ALA A 445 12.40 -8.16 -21.61
CA ALA A 445 11.03 -8.21 -21.11
C ALA A 445 10.09 -8.90 -22.11
N GLU A 446 10.21 -8.62 -23.41
CA GLU A 446 9.47 -9.30 -24.47
C GLU A 446 9.72 -10.82 -24.46
N ASP A 447 10.98 -11.24 -24.34
CA ASP A 447 11.35 -12.66 -24.24
C ASP A 447 10.74 -13.35 -23.01
N VAL A 448 10.62 -12.63 -21.90
CA VAL A 448 9.94 -13.14 -20.69
C VAL A 448 8.42 -13.21 -20.93
N LEU A 449 7.81 -12.14 -21.46
CA LEU A 449 6.38 -12.06 -21.77
C LEU A 449 5.94 -13.18 -22.72
N ALA A 450 6.73 -13.46 -23.77
CA ALA A 450 6.47 -14.54 -24.71
C ALA A 450 6.44 -15.92 -24.03
N ARG A 451 7.30 -16.14 -23.02
CA ARG A 451 7.35 -17.41 -22.26
C ARG A 451 6.24 -17.56 -21.24
N ILE A 452 5.69 -16.47 -20.72
CA ILE A 452 4.60 -16.48 -19.73
C ILE A 452 3.21 -16.27 -20.35
N HIS A 453 3.08 -16.44 -21.67
CA HIS A 453 1.83 -16.25 -22.43
C HIS A 453 1.27 -14.82 -22.38
N GLY A 454 2.10 -13.81 -22.12
CA GLY A 454 1.75 -12.39 -22.12
C GLY A 454 1.70 -11.75 -23.51
N GLY A 455 1.41 -12.53 -24.56
CA GLY A 455 1.55 -12.12 -25.97
C GLY A 455 0.78 -10.85 -26.34
N GLY A 456 -0.36 -10.60 -25.69
CA GLY A 456 -1.18 -9.40 -25.93
C GLY A 456 -0.49 -8.07 -25.59
N LEU A 457 0.50 -8.08 -24.69
CA LEU A 457 1.22 -6.87 -24.27
C LEU A 457 2.45 -6.57 -25.14
N ILE A 458 2.93 -7.55 -25.91
CA ILE A 458 4.23 -7.44 -26.62
C ILE A 458 4.19 -6.33 -27.67
N ALA A 459 3.09 -6.19 -28.40
CA ALA A 459 2.98 -5.17 -29.45
C ALA A 459 3.02 -3.74 -28.86
N ASP A 460 2.30 -3.50 -27.78
CA ASP A 460 2.32 -2.20 -27.09
C ASP A 460 3.66 -1.93 -26.41
N LEU A 461 4.30 -2.96 -25.85
CA LEU A 461 5.61 -2.79 -25.23
C LEU A 461 6.69 -2.45 -26.26
N LYS A 462 6.61 -3.01 -27.47
CA LYS A 462 7.49 -2.63 -28.59
C LYS A 462 7.36 -1.16 -28.95
N PHE A 463 6.13 -0.64 -28.98
CA PHE A 463 5.90 0.78 -29.21
C PHE A 463 6.56 1.64 -28.13
N VAL A 464 6.43 1.26 -26.85
CA VAL A 464 7.16 1.92 -25.75
C VAL A 464 8.66 1.85 -25.98
N ALA A 465 9.20 0.67 -26.29
CA ALA A 465 10.64 0.46 -26.49
C ALA A 465 11.20 1.32 -27.63
N GLU A 466 10.50 1.41 -28.76
CA GLU A 466 10.88 2.24 -29.90
C GLU A 466 10.85 3.73 -29.54
N LYS A 467 9.80 4.19 -28.86
CA LYS A 467 9.67 5.59 -28.43
C LYS A 467 10.78 5.96 -27.45
N VAL A 468 11.00 5.16 -26.41
CA VAL A 468 12.08 5.37 -25.42
C VAL A 468 13.45 5.33 -26.10
N SER A 469 13.69 4.36 -27.00
CA SER A 469 14.98 4.28 -27.70
C SER A 469 15.25 5.51 -28.56
N ARG A 470 14.24 6.04 -29.27
CA ARG A 470 14.36 7.27 -30.05
C ARG A 470 14.68 8.47 -29.14
N MET A 471 14.00 8.59 -27.99
CA MET A 471 14.27 9.66 -27.03
C MET A 471 15.67 9.54 -26.43
N ALA A 472 16.12 8.33 -26.08
CA ALA A 472 17.47 8.08 -25.59
C ALA A 472 18.55 8.53 -26.59
N VAL A 473 18.35 8.27 -27.89
CA VAL A 473 19.29 8.71 -28.95
C VAL A 473 19.30 10.24 -29.08
N GLN A 474 18.12 10.86 -29.13
CA GLN A 474 18.01 12.32 -29.22
C GLN A 474 18.65 12.99 -28.01
N GLN A 475 18.38 12.47 -26.82
CA GLN A 475 18.92 12.98 -25.58
C GLN A 475 20.44 12.84 -25.52
N LYS A 476 21.01 11.69 -25.92
CA LYS A 476 22.46 11.52 -25.93
C LYS A 476 23.15 12.58 -26.78
N VAL A 477 22.56 12.95 -27.92
CA VAL A 477 23.04 14.05 -28.75
C VAL A 477 22.92 15.39 -28.02
N GLU A 478 21.80 15.64 -27.35
CA GLU A 478 21.61 16.86 -26.55
C GLU A 478 22.58 16.95 -25.37
N GLU A 479 22.81 15.86 -24.63
CA GLU A 479 23.78 15.79 -23.53
C GLU A 479 25.22 15.99 -24.00
N GLU A 480 25.62 15.37 -25.11
CA GLU A 480 26.94 15.60 -25.71
C GLU A 480 27.13 17.09 -26.04
N MET A 481 26.09 17.75 -26.58
CA MET A 481 26.12 19.20 -26.87
C MET A 481 26.16 20.08 -25.62
N LEU A 482 25.62 19.60 -24.49
CA LEU A 482 25.46 20.33 -23.24
C LEU A 482 26.48 19.91 -22.15
N SER A 483 27.35 18.95 -22.45
CA SER A 483 28.35 18.39 -21.52
C SER A 483 29.34 19.41 -20.93
N ASP A 484 29.54 20.55 -21.61
CA ASP A 484 30.33 21.69 -21.13
C ASP A 484 29.49 22.73 -20.36
N ALA A 485 28.38 22.32 -19.73
CA ALA A 485 27.57 23.22 -18.92
C ALA A 485 28.41 23.77 -17.76
N PRO A 486 28.40 25.10 -17.52
CA PRO A 486 28.98 25.65 -16.30
C PRO A 486 28.35 25.03 -15.05
N ASP A 487 29.16 24.71 -14.03
CA ASP A 487 28.69 24.10 -12.78
C ASP A 487 27.56 24.90 -12.11
N GLU A 488 27.55 26.24 -12.27
CA GLU A 488 26.49 27.12 -11.77
C GLU A 488 25.10 26.87 -12.40
N PHE A 489 25.01 26.15 -13.51
CA PHE A 489 23.76 25.79 -14.17
C PHE A 489 23.26 24.39 -13.80
N LEU A 490 24.08 23.62 -13.09
CA LEU A 490 23.77 22.26 -12.71
C LEU A 490 23.09 22.21 -11.35
N ASP A 491 22.09 21.35 -11.23
CA ASP A 491 21.44 21.05 -9.96
C ASP A 491 22.45 20.40 -9.01
N PRO A 492 22.59 20.90 -7.77
CA PRO A 492 23.60 20.42 -6.82
C PRO A 492 23.39 18.98 -6.32
N ILE A 493 22.19 18.41 -6.49
CA ILE A 493 21.86 17.05 -6.07
C ILE A 493 21.83 16.11 -7.28
N MET A 494 21.15 16.52 -8.35
CA MET A 494 20.94 15.69 -9.54
C MET A 494 22.12 15.78 -10.52
N SER A 495 22.96 16.82 -10.42
CA SER A 495 24.06 17.11 -11.36
C SER A 495 23.60 17.22 -12.82
N THR A 496 22.35 17.64 -13.03
CA THR A 496 21.72 17.85 -14.34
C THR A 496 21.44 19.34 -14.54
N LEU A 497 21.28 19.78 -15.79
CA LEU A 497 20.96 21.18 -16.07
C LEU A 497 19.63 21.59 -15.43
N MET A 498 19.62 22.66 -14.64
CA MET A 498 18.40 23.18 -14.01
C MET A 498 17.47 23.76 -15.08
N THR A 499 16.18 23.42 -14.99
CA THR A 499 15.13 23.93 -15.87
C THR A 499 14.40 25.10 -15.24
N ASP A 500 14.15 25.02 -13.93
CA ASP A 500 13.51 26.08 -13.14
C ASP A 500 14.28 26.28 -11.83
N PRO A 501 15.39 27.07 -11.86
CA PRO A 501 16.24 27.27 -10.70
C PRO A 501 15.52 28.09 -9.60
N VAL A 502 15.58 27.60 -8.37
CA VAL A 502 15.05 28.24 -7.17
C VAL A 502 16.10 28.35 -6.07
N ILE A 503 16.04 29.43 -5.30
CA ILE A 503 16.97 29.75 -4.21
C ILE A 503 16.35 29.31 -2.89
N LEU A 504 17.09 28.48 -2.15
CA LEU A 504 16.72 28.09 -0.79
C LEU A 504 17.00 29.24 0.20
N PRO A 505 16.07 29.58 1.10
CA PRO A 505 16.19 30.77 1.96
C PRO A 505 17.30 30.65 3.01
N SER A 506 17.59 29.45 3.47
CA SER A 506 18.49 29.14 4.57
C SER A 506 19.92 28.84 4.11
N SER A 507 20.09 27.91 3.16
CA SER A 507 21.40 27.56 2.62
C SER A 507 21.87 28.52 1.53
N HIS A 508 20.96 29.31 0.94
CA HIS A 508 21.21 30.14 -0.24
C HIS A 508 21.71 29.36 -1.46
N VAL A 509 21.55 28.04 -1.45
CA VAL A 509 21.88 27.17 -2.58
C VAL A 509 20.77 27.27 -3.62
N VAL A 510 21.18 27.33 -4.89
CA VAL A 510 20.26 27.26 -6.03
C VAL A 510 20.08 25.80 -6.43
N ILE A 511 18.83 25.37 -6.57
CA ILE A 511 18.45 23.99 -6.88
C ILE A 511 17.27 24.01 -7.86
N ASP A 512 17.05 22.95 -8.64
CA ASP A 512 15.87 22.87 -9.50
C ASP A 512 14.59 22.73 -8.67
N ARG A 513 13.52 23.42 -9.08
CA ARG A 513 12.21 23.39 -8.41
C ARG A 513 11.68 21.98 -8.24
N SER A 514 11.81 21.12 -9.25
CA SER A 514 11.30 19.75 -9.20
C SER A 514 12.07 18.90 -8.19
N THR A 515 13.39 19.11 -8.09
CA THR A 515 14.27 18.44 -7.11
C THR A 515 13.86 18.79 -5.69
N ILE A 516 13.68 20.09 -5.37
CA ILE A 516 13.30 20.49 -4.01
C ILE A 516 11.86 20.10 -3.67
N ALA A 517 10.92 20.23 -4.60
CA ALA A 517 9.53 19.78 -4.39
C ALA A 517 9.49 18.30 -4.03
N ARG A 518 10.27 17.47 -4.74
CA ARG A 518 10.42 16.04 -4.46
C ARG A 518 11.02 15.77 -3.08
N HIS A 519 12.06 16.51 -2.69
CA HIS A 519 12.64 16.39 -1.36
C HIS A 519 11.61 16.67 -0.27
N LEU A 520 10.86 17.77 -0.40
CA LEU A 520 9.82 18.19 0.56
C LEU A 520 8.65 17.20 0.68
N LEU A 521 8.38 16.38 -0.34
CA LEU A 521 7.40 15.29 -0.21
C LEU A 521 7.83 14.22 0.80
N SER A 522 9.13 14.08 1.07
CA SER A 522 9.67 13.08 2.00
C SER A 522 10.17 13.70 3.30
N ASP A 523 10.81 14.86 3.24
CA ASP A 523 11.40 15.55 4.39
C ASP A 523 11.20 17.07 4.25
N GLN A 524 10.54 17.69 5.23
CA GLN A 524 10.20 19.12 5.24
C GLN A 524 11.37 19.97 5.78
N SER A 525 12.55 19.75 5.21
CA SER A 525 13.77 20.46 5.57
C SER A 525 14.60 20.85 4.35
N ASP A 526 15.56 21.75 4.55
CA ASP A 526 16.56 22.09 3.55
C ASP A 526 17.58 20.94 3.46
N PRO A 527 17.80 20.34 2.28
CA PRO A 527 18.65 19.16 2.14
C PRO A 527 20.13 19.40 2.49
N PHE A 528 20.58 20.66 2.54
CA PHE A 528 21.99 21.01 2.79
C PHE A 528 22.30 21.34 4.25
N ASN A 529 21.32 21.85 5.01
CA ASN A 529 21.53 22.26 6.40
C ASN A 529 20.46 21.77 7.39
N ARG A 530 19.45 21.03 6.91
CA ARG A 530 18.33 20.45 7.67
C ARG A 530 17.48 21.47 8.44
N SER A 531 17.52 22.74 8.06
CA SER A 531 16.60 23.74 8.61
C SER A 531 15.18 23.54 8.06
N PRO A 532 14.12 23.85 8.82
CA PRO A 532 12.74 23.68 8.33
C PRO A 532 12.50 24.49 7.05
N LEU A 533 11.91 23.85 6.06
CA LEU A 533 11.66 24.44 4.75
C LEU A 533 10.30 23.98 4.21
N THR A 534 9.54 24.92 3.64
CA THR A 534 8.30 24.67 2.90
C THR A 534 8.39 25.26 1.50
N MET A 535 7.54 24.77 0.59
CA MET A 535 7.62 25.13 -0.84
C MET A 535 7.37 26.62 -1.10
N ASP A 536 6.55 27.29 -0.30
CA ASP A 536 6.27 28.73 -0.41
C ASP A 536 7.47 29.62 -0.01
N MET A 537 8.43 29.07 0.73
CA MET A 537 9.62 29.80 1.16
C MET A 537 10.69 29.89 0.06
N VAL A 538 10.63 29.03 -0.97
CA VAL A 538 11.62 29.02 -2.05
C VAL A 538 11.39 30.18 -3.01
N LYS A 539 12.48 30.83 -3.44
CA LYS A 539 12.40 32.00 -4.33
C LYS A 539 12.87 31.65 -5.74
N PRO A 540 12.10 31.94 -6.80
CA PRO A 540 12.58 31.76 -8.17
C PRO A 540 13.85 32.57 -8.45
N ASP A 541 14.84 31.96 -9.14
CA ASP A 541 16.00 32.66 -9.68
C ASP A 541 15.81 32.91 -11.19
N ASP A 542 14.95 33.88 -11.52
CA ASP A 542 14.69 34.25 -12.91
C ASP A 542 15.96 34.71 -13.65
N ALA A 543 16.93 35.29 -12.94
CA ALA A 543 18.17 35.75 -13.54
C ALA A 543 19.03 34.56 -14.00
N LEU A 544 19.15 33.53 -13.18
CA LEU A 544 19.84 32.29 -13.55
C LEU A 544 19.08 31.55 -14.64
N ARG A 545 17.75 31.45 -14.54
CA ARG A 545 16.91 30.80 -15.57
C ARG A 545 17.14 31.42 -16.95
N ILE A 546 17.11 32.76 -17.06
CA ILE A 546 17.39 33.47 -18.31
C ILE A 546 18.82 33.20 -18.82
N ARG A 547 19.81 33.10 -17.93
CA ARG A 547 21.20 32.78 -18.30
C ARG A 547 21.32 31.36 -18.85
N ILE A 548 20.67 30.38 -18.22
CA ILE A 548 20.63 28.99 -18.67
C ILE A 548 19.95 28.90 -20.04
N GLU A 549 18.77 29.50 -20.20
CA GLU A 549 18.04 29.55 -21.48
C GLU A 549 18.88 30.20 -22.60
N SER A 550 19.55 31.31 -22.30
CA SER A 550 20.42 32.01 -23.25
C SER A 550 21.68 31.21 -23.61
N TRP A 551 22.19 30.41 -22.67
CA TRP A 551 23.31 29.51 -22.93
C TRP A 551 22.89 28.32 -23.78
N MET A 552 21.75 27.69 -23.47
CA MET A 552 21.17 26.60 -24.26
C MET A 552 20.91 27.05 -25.70
N LYS A 553 20.33 28.23 -25.90
CA LYS A 553 20.04 28.77 -27.23
C LYS A 553 21.33 28.98 -28.05
N ARG A 554 22.36 29.57 -27.46
CA ARG A 554 23.68 29.75 -28.11
C ARG A 554 24.35 28.43 -28.48
N ARG A 555 24.20 27.39 -27.65
CA ARG A 555 24.72 26.04 -27.94
C ARG A 555 23.94 25.38 -29.08
N LYS A 556 22.61 25.47 -29.08
CA LYS A 556 21.75 24.96 -30.19
C LYS A 556 22.08 25.65 -31.52
N GLU A 557 22.26 26.97 -31.53
CA GLU A 557 22.66 27.72 -32.74
C GLU A 557 24.04 27.31 -33.26
N LYS A 558 25.03 27.12 -32.37
CA LYS A 558 26.35 26.61 -32.76
C LYS A 558 26.29 25.20 -33.33
N GLY A 559 25.56 24.28 -32.69
CA GLY A 559 25.40 22.91 -33.18
C GLY A 559 24.68 22.81 -34.53
N ALA A 560 23.69 23.68 -34.77
CA ALA A 560 23.00 23.79 -36.06
C ALA A 560 23.88 24.37 -37.18
N SER A 561 24.89 25.19 -36.82
CA SER A 561 25.87 25.71 -37.79
C SER A 561 26.94 24.68 -38.18
N THR A 562 27.40 23.84 -37.24
CA THR A 562 28.38 22.77 -37.50
C THR A 562 27.82 21.51 -38.17
N SER A 563 26.49 21.39 -38.32
CA SER A 563 25.84 20.27 -39.00
C SER A 563 25.41 20.59 -40.45
N LYS A 564 25.68 21.82 -40.92
CA LYS A 564 25.41 22.30 -42.29
C LYS A 564 26.66 22.44 -43.18
N ASP A 565 27.84 22.26 -42.61
CA ASP A 565 29.13 22.11 -43.31
C ASP A 565 29.58 20.63 -43.21
#